data_AF-A0A363D1S3-F1
#
_entry.id   AF-A0A363D1S3-F1
#
_cell.length_a   1.000
_cell.length_b   1.000
_cell.length_c   1.000
_cell.angle_alpha   90.00
_cell.angle_beta   90.00
_cell.angle_gamma   90.00
#
_symmetry.space_group_name_H-M   'P 1'
#
loop_
_entity.id
_entity.type
_entity.pdbx_description
1 polymer ?
#
loop_
_entity_poly.entity_id
_entity_poly.type
_entity_poly.pdbx_seq_one_letter_code
_entity_poly.pdbx_strand_id
1 'polypeptide(L)'
;MKNSNLNASSISYNDYKSSYESEENNKLKNRPHSKYEPTISKKDYDKLVLDNTEKVESLNSRVLTKKQAFVDFYNDWKNVKYKMGGSTRTGIDCSAFTQKAFKEKFGIELPRTTVTQVNVGVEVKKDDLKMGDLVFFKTSKRDKHVGIYMGDGAFLHSSINGIQFSKLDKPFYKDTYWTARRIMN
;
A
#
# COMPACT_ATOMS: atom_id res chain seq x y z
N MET A 1 35.35 5.95 -6.95
CA MET A 1 35.05 5.20 -8.19
C MET A 1 33.71 4.49 -8.03
N LYS A 2 32.79 4.74 -8.98
CA LYS A 2 31.45 4.15 -9.18
C LYS A 2 30.44 4.17 -8.00
N ASN A 3 29.83 5.35 -7.80
CA ASN A 3 28.44 5.42 -7.32
C ASN A 3 27.52 5.09 -8.50
N SER A 4 27.05 3.85 -8.59
CA SER A 4 25.98 3.48 -9.52
C SER A 4 24.64 3.83 -8.90
N ASN A 5 24.10 4.99 -9.28
CA ASN A 5 22.68 5.29 -9.12
C ASN A 5 21.88 4.26 -9.93
N LEU A 6 21.44 3.19 -9.28
CA LEU A 6 20.54 2.20 -9.86
C LEU A 6 19.15 2.82 -9.92
N ASN A 7 18.71 3.15 -11.13
CA ASN A 7 17.38 3.67 -11.39
C ASN A 7 16.38 2.50 -11.30
N ALA A 8 15.38 2.61 -10.41
CA ALA A 8 14.42 1.52 -10.14
C ALA A 8 13.52 1.16 -11.35
N SER A 9 13.57 1.95 -12.43
CA SER A 9 12.90 1.70 -13.70
C SER A 9 13.61 0.67 -14.59
N SER A 10 14.81 0.22 -14.23
CA SER A 10 15.58 -0.78 -14.99
C SER A 10 16.03 -1.99 -14.14
N ILE A 11 15.52 -2.12 -12.92
CA ILE A 11 15.85 -3.26 -12.04
C ILE A 11 15.22 -4.50 -12.67
N SER A 12 16.05 -5.46 -13.07
CA SER A 12 15.54 -6.72 -13.59
C SER A 12 14.83 -7.46 -12.47
N TYR A 13 13.98 -8.44 -12.80
CA TYR A 13 13.38 -9.31 -11.79
C TYR A 13 14.42 -9.90 -10.81
N ASN A 14 15.66 -10.11 -11.28
CA ASN A 14 16.75 -10.62 -10.43
C ASN A 14 17.25 -9.56 -9.45
N ASP A 15 17.25 -8.28 -9.80
CA ASP A 15 17.64 -7.18 -8.91
C ASP A 15 16.54 -6.92 -7.86
N TYR A 16 15.27 -7.01 -8.26
CA TYR A 16 14.12 -6.98 -7.35
C TYR A 16 14.22 -8.12 -6.33
N LYS A 17 14.44 -9.35 -6.81
CA LYS A 17 14.64 -10.52 -5.97
C LYS A 17 15.88 -10.37 -5.05
N SER A 18 16.98 -9.84 -5.57
CA SER A 18 18.22 -9.63 -4.80
C SER A 18 18.04 -8.56 -3.72
N SER A 19 17.23 -7.52 -3.95
CA SER A 19 16.88 -6.53 -2.92
C SER A 19 16.06 -7.14 -1.79
N TYR A 20 15.18 -8.09 -2.13
CA TYR A 20 14.42 -8.95 -1.21
C TYR A 20 15.34 -9.86 -0.40
N GLU A 21 16.43 -10.32 -1.01
CA GLU A 21 17.39 -11.26 -0.43
C GLU A 21 18.56 -10.59 0.32
N SER A 22 18.68 -9.26 0.28
CA SER A 22 19.82 -8.47 0.78
C SER A 22 20.03 -8.56 2.31
N GLU A 23 21.27 -8.28 2.75
CA GLU A 23 21.68 -8.40 4.16
C GLU A 23 20.92 -7.50 5.14
N GLU A 24 20.42 -6.36 4.67
CA GLU A 24 19.60 -5.45 5.47
C GLU A 24 18.24 -6.09 5.85
N ASN A 25 17.72 -6.95 4.97
CA ASN A 25 16.51 -7.75 5.18
C ASN A 25 16.77 -9.12 5.86
N ASN A 26 18.03 -9.56 6.00
CA ASN A 26 18.37 -10.81 6.69
C ASN A 26 17.97 -10.81 8.18
N LYS A 27 17.87 -9.63 8.82
CA LYS A 27 17.33 -9.50 10.20
C LYS A 27 15.85 -9.91 10.31
N LEU A 28 15.10 -9.86 9.22
CA LEU A 28 13.68 -10.21 9.15
C LEU A 28 13.46 -11.71 8.85
N LYS A 29 14.43 -12.39 8.24
CA LYS A 29 14.41 -13.84 7.96
C LYS A 29 14.56 -14.71 9.22
N ASN A 30 15.23 -14.19 10.26
CA ASN A 30 15.45 -14.91 11.53
C ASN A 30 14.28 -14.80 12.53
N ARG A 31 13.15 -14.21 12.12
CA ARG A 31 11.95 -14.16 12.96
C ARG A 31 11.22 -15.50 12.88
N PRO A 32 10.81 -16.11 14.02
CA PRO A 32 10.37 -17.51 14.09
C PRO A 32 9.11 -17.86 13.27
N HIS A 33 8.48 -16.90 12.59
CA HIS A 33 7.25 -17.07 11.81
C HIS A 33 7.31 -16.41 10.42
N SER A 34 8.51 -16.02 9.94
CA SER A 34 8.68 -15.32 8.65
C SER A 34 9.18 -16.27 7.57
N LYS A 35 8.27 -16.87 6.79
CA LYS A 35 8.64 -17.39 5.46
C LYS A 35 8.56 -16.21 4.48
N TYR A 36 9.69 -15.57 4.26
CA TYR A 36 9.83 -14.41 3.39
C TYR A 36 10.25 -14.90 1.99
N GLU A 37 9.29 -15.07 1.09
CA GLU A 37 9.54 -15.36 -0.33
C GLU A 37 9.00 -14.24 -1.22
N PRO A 38 9.56 -14.04 -2.43
CA PRO A 38 9.01 -13.15 -3.45
C PRO A 38 7.58 -13.60 -3.79
N THR A 39 6.60 -12.74 -3.54
CA THR A 39 5.17 -13.09 -3.67
C THR A 39 4.61 -12.87 -5.07
N ILE A 40 5.39 -12.29 -5.98
CA ILE A 40 5.01 -12.05 -7.37
C ILE A 40 5.89 -12.88 -8.31
N SER A 41 5.27 -13.52 -9.30
CA SER A 41 5.99 -14.30 -10.30
C SER A 41 6.73 -13.36 -11.28
N LYS A 42 7.83 -13.82 -11.87
CA LYS A 42 8.54 -13.08 -12.92
C LYS A 42 7.62 -12.63 -14.05
N LYS A 43 6.65 -13.47 -14.42
CA LYS A 43 5.65 -13.18 -15.47
C LYS A 43 4.74 -12.01 -15.12
N ASP A 44 4.37 -11.88 -13.85
CA ASP A 44 3.53 -10.78 -13.36
C ASP A 44 4.36 -9.50 -13.19
N TYR A 45 5.65 -9.64 -12.86
CA TYR A 45 6.62 -8.54 -12.85
C TYR A 45 6.82 -7.95 -14.26
N ASP A 46 7.09 -8.81 -15.24
CA ASP A 46 7.40 -8.39 -16.62
C ASP A 46 6.20 -7.69 -17.30
N LYS A 47 4.96 -8.07 -16.96
CA LYS A 47 3.73 -7.39 -17.44
C LYS A 47 3.58 -5.95 -16.93
N LEU A 48 4.16 -5.62 -15.78
CA LEU A 48 4.06 -4.29 -15.17
C LEU A 48 5.07 -3.30 -15.78
N VAL A 49 6.09 -3.79 -16.48
CA VAL A 49 7.25 -3.00 -16.94
C VAL A 49 7.13 -2.60 -18.42
N LEU A 50 6.36 -3.33 -19.24
CA LEU A 50 6.42 -3.22 -20.71
C LEU A 50 5.52 -2.15 -21.36
N ASP A 51 4.65 -1.44 -20.64
CA ASP A 51 3.66 -0.54 -21.24
C ASP A 51 4.12 0.95 -21.27
N ASN A 52 4.84 1.31 -22.34
CA ASN A 52 5.05 2.63 -22.96
C ASN A 52 6.05 3.64 -22.34
N THR A 53 6.99 4.08 -23.17
CA THR A 53 8.24 4.78 -22.85
C THR A 53 8.23 6.29 -23.12
N GLU A 54 9.17 6.98 -22.44
CA GLU A 54 9.63 8.38 -22.56
C GLU A 54 9.04 9.43 -21.59
N LYS A 55 7.72 9.68 -21.54
CA LYS A 55 7.16 10.59 -20.49
C LYS A 55 6.83 9.88 -19.17
N VAL A 56 6.96 8.55 -19.21
CA VAL A 56 6.40 7.59 -18.28
C VAL A 56 7.44 7.10 -17.27
N GLU A 57 8.75 7.22 -17.54
CA GLU A 57 9.81 6.69 -16.65
C GLU A 57 9.89 7.38 -15.28
N SER A 58 9.73 8.70 -15.23
CA SER A 58 9.73 9.47 -13.97
C SER A 58 8.49 9.20 -13.11
N LEU A 59 7.34 8.96 -13.74
CA LEU A 59 6.10 8.66 -13.03
C LEU A 59 6.05 7.18 -12.64
N ASN A 60 6.49 6.27 -13.51
CA ASN A 60 6.57 4.85 -13.22
C ASN A 60 7.62 4.57 -12.15
N SER A 61 8.80 5.19 -12.13
CA SER A 61 9.74 5.04 -11.02
C SER A 61 9.13 5.47 -9.69
N ARG A 62 8.44 6.62 -9.62
CA ARG A 62 7.75 7.09 -8.40
C ARG A 62 6.52 6.24 -8.02
N VAL A 63 5.78 5.73 -8.99
CA VAL A 63 4.63 4.84 -8.76
C VAL A 63 5.10 3.46 -8.33
N LEU A 64 6.16 2.93 -8.95
CA LEU A 64 6.80 1.68 -8.55
C LEU A 64 7.39 1.79 -7.15
N THR A 65 7.99 2.93 -6.77
CA THR A 65 8.44 3.14 -5.38
C THR A 65 7.28 3.24 -4.40
N LYS A 66 6.19 3.96 -4.73
CA LYS A 66 4.98 4.01 -3.90
C LYS A 66 4.35 2.61 -3.76
N LYS A 67 4.22 1.85 -4.86
CA LYS A 67 3.69 0.48 -4.89
C LYS A 67 4.52 -0.42 -4.00
N GLN A 68 5.84 -0.41 -4.22
CA GLN A 68 6.78 -1.24 -3.47
C GLN A 68 6.71 -0.91 -1.98
N ALA A 69 6.72 0.37 -1.61
CA ALA A 69 6.63 0.79 -0.22
C ALA A 69 5.36 0.27 0.49
N PHE A 70 4.21 0.33 -0.16
CA PHE A 70 2.97 -0.22 0.40
C PHE A 70 2.93 -1.75 0.40
N VAL A 71 3.53 -2.41 -0.60
CA VAL A 71 3.66 -3.88 -0.65
C VAL A 71 4.61 -4.38 0.44
N ASP A 72 5.71 -3.68 0.71
CA ASP A 72 6.62 -4.00 1.82
C ASP A 72 5.91 -3.85 3.15
N PHE A 73 5.16 -2.75 3.32
CA PHE A 73 4.34 -2.54 4.52
C PHE A 73 3.30 -3.66 4.66
N TYR A 74 2.64 -4.06 3.58
CA TYR A 74 1.73 -5.21 3.60
C TYR A 74 2.44 -6.49 4.05
N ASN A 75 3.62 -6.81 3.48
CA ASN A 75 4.33 -8.03 3.82
C ASN A 75 4.73 -8.09 5.28
N ASP A 76 5.08 -6.95 5.88
CA ASP A 76 5.36 -6.86 7.30
C ASP A 76 4.10 -7.11 8.13
N TRP A 77 2.94 -6.61 7.71
CA TRP A 77 1.73 -6.54 8.52
C TRP A 77 0.65 -7.58 8.19
N LYS A 78 0.75 -8.34 7.09
CA LYS A 78 -0.31 -9.22 6.56
C LYS A 78 -0.90 -10.24 7.53
N ASN A 79 -0.15 -10.64 8.55
CA ASN A 79 -0.59 -11.61 9.56
C ASN A 79 -1.22 -10.97 10.81
N VAL A 80 -1.28 -9.63 10.89
CA VAL A 80 -1.88 -8.92 12.01
C VAL A 80 -3.40 -8.91 11.86
N LYS A 81 -4.10 -9.35 12.91
CA LYS A 81 -5.56 -9.37 12.95
C LYS A 81 -6.14 -7.96 13.12
N TYR A 82 -7.40 -7.81 12.74
CA TYR A 82 -8.14 -6.60 13.05
C TYR A 82 -8.40 -6.46 14.54
N LYS A 83 -8.25 -5.23 15.04
CA LYS A 83 -8.70 -4.86 16.39
C LYS A 83 -9.12 -3.40 16.36
N MET A 84 -10.39 -3.11 16.65
CA MET A 84 -10.90 -1.74 16.78
C MET A 84 -10.07 -0.98 17.83
N GLY A 85 -9.60 0.22 17.49
CA GLY A 85 -8.71 1.00 18.37
C GLY A 85 -7.26 0.48 18.43
N GLY A 86 -6.98 -0.68 17.84
CA GLY A 86 -5.65 -1.29 17.81
C GLY A 86 -4.68 -0.56 16.90
N SER A 87 -3.41 -0.55 17.29
CA SER A 87 -2.30 0.11 16.58
C SER A 87 -0.99 -0.68 16.71
N THR A 88 -1.04 -1.98 17.00
CA THR A 88 0.15 -2.80 17.30
C THR A 88 0.12 -4.13 16.54
N ARG A 89 1.17 -4.94 16.69
CA ARG A 89 1.27 -6.26 16.07
C ARG A 89 0.27 -7.29 16.61
N THR A 90 -0.37 -7.03 17.75
CA THR A 90 -1.44 -7.89 18.28
C THR A 90 -2.82 -7.53 17.74
N GLY A 91 -2.96 -6.38 17.09
CA GLY A 91 -4.15 -6.00 16.37
C GLY A 91 -4.14 -4.55 15.92
N ILE A 92 -4.68 -4.29 14.73
CA ILE A 92 -4.68 -2.96 14.12
C ILE A 92 -6.01 -2.66 13.41
N ASP A 93 -6.56 -1.47 13.61
CA ASP A 93 -7.74 -1.00 12.87
C ASP A 93 -7.37 -0.34 11.54
N CYS A 94 -8.38 -0.01 10.73
CA CYS A 94 -8.21 0.55 9.40
C CYS A 94 -7.47 1.88 9.38
N SER A 95 -7.81 2.79 10.31
CA SER A 95 -7.19 4.12 10.40
C SER A 95 -5.78 4.09 10.98
N ALA A 96 -5.51 3.21 11.95
CA ALA A 96 -4.16 3.00 12.46
C ALA A 96 -3.25 2.34 11.40
N PHE A 97 -3.82 1.46 10.57
CA PHE A 97 -3.10 0.83 9.46
C PHE A 97 -2.64 1.86 8.44
N THR A 98 -3.52 2.75 7.98
CA THR A 98 -3.15 3.83 7.05
C THR A 98 -2.17 4.80 7.71
N GLN A 99 -2.40 5.19 8.96
CA GLN A 99 -1.49 6.07 9.71
C GLN A 99 -0.06 5.50 9.74
N LYS A 100 0.08 4.21 10.08
CA LYS A 100 1.39 3.56 10.12
C LYS A 100 2.02 3.42 8.74
N ALA A 101 1.25 3.04 7.72
CA ALA A 101 1.78 2.92 6.37
C ALA A 101 2.39 4.25 5.89
N PHE A 102 1.68 5.36 6.10
CA PHE A 102 2.13 6.68 5.70
C PHE A 102 3.31 7.19 6.53
N LYS A 103 3.28 6.98 7.85
CA LYS A 103 4.37 7.38 8.74
C LYS A 103 5.66 6.59 8.47
N GLU A 104 5.58 5.27 8.40
CA GLU A 104 6.76 4.39 8.29
C GLU A 104 7.39 4.46 6.89
N LYS A 105 6.59 4.64 5.83
CA LYS A 105 7.10 4.60 4.45
C LYS A 105 7.37 5.98 3.85
N PHE A 106 6.69 7.02 4.34
CA PHE A 106 6.77 8.36 3.73
C PHE A 106 6.97 9.48 4.76
N GLY A 107 7.05 9.19 6.06
CA GLY A 107 7.20 10.20 7.11
C GLY A 107 5.98 11.10 7.30
N ILE A 108 4.81 10.71 6.77
CA ILE A 108 3.59 11.54 6.80
C ILE A 108 2.73 11.15 8.01
N GLU A 109 2.49 12.11 8.90
CA GLU A 109 1.62 11.96 10.07
C GLU A 109 0.14 12.11 9.65
N LEU A 110 -0.61 11.02 9.70
CA LEU A 110 -2.07 11.05 9.55
C LEU A 110 -2.74 11.06 10.94
N PRO A 111 -3.90 11.70 11.09
CA PRO A 111 -4.65 11.68 12.33
C PRO A 111 -5.21 10.27 12.61
N ARG A 112 -5.57 10.02 13.88
CA ARG A 112 -5.79 8.65 14.37
C ARG A 112 -7.05 7.98 13.81
N THR A 113 -8.11 8.71 13.49
CA THR A 113 -9.42 8.12 13.21
C THR A 113 -9.85 8.33 11.76
N THR A 114 -10.68 7.43 11.23
CA THR A 114 -11.19 7.55 9.85
C THR A 114 -11.90 8.87 9.60
N VAL A 115 -12.69 9.34 10.56
CA VAL A 115 -13.44 10.60 10.48
C VAL A 115 -12.56 11.85 10.51
N THR A 116 -11.32 11.74 10.99
CA THR A 116 -10.34 12.83 10.94
C THR A 116 -9.45 12.71 9.70
N GLN A 117 -9.07 11.50 9.29
CA GLN A 117 -8.30 11.25 8.06
C GLN A 117 -9.03 11.68 6.79
N VAL A 118 -10.37 11.56 6.76
CA VAL A 118 -11.17 12.02 5.62
C VAL A 118 -11.14 13.53 5.41
N ASN A 119 -10.53 14.31 6.30
CA ASN A 119 -10.36 15.76 6.15
C ASN A 119 -8.91 16.16 5.81
N VAL A 120 -8.02 15.19 5.59
CA VAL A 120 -6.61 15.44 5.26
C VAL A 120 -6.38 15.33 3.77
N GLY A 121 -5.58 16.23 3.21
CA GLY A 121 -5.22 16.24 1.80
C GLY A 121 -6.32 16.84 0.90
N VAL A 122 -6.24 16.53 -0.39
CA VAL A 122 -7.14 17.08 -1.43
C VAL A 122 -8.21 16.06 -1.78
N GLU A 123 -9.47 16.49 -1.96
CA GLU A 123 -10.53 15.61 -2.48
C GLU A 123 -10.20 15.09 -3.87
N VAL A 124 -10.48 13.80 -4.12
CA VAL A 124 -10.27 13.18 -5.43
C VAL A 124 -11.56 12.52 -5.88
N LYS A 125 -11.94 12.75 -7.14
CA LYS A 125 -13.05 12.01 -7.76
C LYS A 125 -12.65 10.55 -7.94
N LYS A 126 -13.62 9.64 -7.88
CA LYS A 126 -13.38 8.20 -8.00
C LYS A 126 -12.62 7.83 -9.29
N ASP A 127 -12.91 8.51 -10.39
CA ASP A 127 -12.29 8.25 -11.70
C ASP A 127 -10.87 8.83 -11.81
N ASP A 128 -10.48 9.73 -10.89
CA ASP A 128 -9.17 10.38 -10.85
C ASP A 128 -8.23 9.71 -9.81
N LEU A 129 -8.62 8.56 -9.28
CA LEU A 129 -7.87 7.84 -8.25
C LEU A 129 -6.47 7.44 -8.73
N LYS A 130 -5.48 7.74 -7.89
CA LYS A 130 -4.07 7.37 -8.08
C LYS A 130 -3.58 6.56 -6.90
N MET A 131 -2.60 5.70 -7.16
CA MET A 131 -1.99 4.87 -6.12
C MET A 131 -1.52 5.72 -4.94
N GLY A 132 -1.87 5.29 -3.73
CA GLY A 132 -1.63 6.03 -2.49
C GLY A 132 -2.75 6.98 -2.09
N ASP A 133 -3.78 7.22 -2.92
CA ASP A 133 -4.97 7.93 -2.45
C ASP A 133 -5.67 7.10 -1.36
N LEU A 134 -6.15 7.77 -0.30
CA LEU A 134 -6.99 7.13 0.71
C LEU A 134 -8.43 7.06 0.21
N VAL A 135 -9.01 5.86 0.20
CA VAL A 135 -10.41 5.62 -0.15
C VAL A 135 -11.24 5.37 1.11
N PHE A 136 -12.39 6.04 1.21
CA PHE A 136 -13.23 6.04 2.41
C PHE A 136 -14.59 5.42 2.13
N PHE A 137 -15.15 4.76 3.15
CA PHE A 137 -16.43 4.07 3.05
C PHE A 137 -17.32 4.34 4.26
N LYS A 138 -18.64 4.38 4.04
CA LYS A 138 -19.69 4.41 5.06
C LYS A 138 -20.25 3.01 5.25
N THR A 139 -19.50 2.16 5.95
CA THR A 139 -19.82 0.72 6.12
C THR A 139 -21.03 0.46 7.03
N SER A 140 -21.39 1.41 7.89
CA SER A 140 -22.65 1.41 8.62
C SER A 140 -23.08 2.84 8.97
N LYS A 141 -24.24 3.00 9.63
CA LYS A 141 -24.69 4.31 10.14
C LYS A 141 -23.61 4.98 11.01
N ARG A 142 -22.92 4.18 11.84
CA ARG A 142 -21.91 4.68 12.80
C ARG A 142 -20.49 4.47 12.29
N ASP A 143 -20.23 3.35 11.64
CA ASP A 143 -18.87 2.96 11.26
C ASP A 143 -18.43 3.60 9.95
N LYS A 144 -17.15 3.93 9.91
CA LYS A 144 -16.45 4.43 8.74
C LYS A 144 -15.22 3.58 8.54
N HIS A 145 -14.83 3.40 7.29
CA HIS A 145 -13.69 2.58 6.92
C HIS A 145 -12.76 3.32 5.96
N VAL A 146 -11.47 2.99 5.98
CA VAL A 146 -10.45 3.58 5.11
C VAL A 146 -9.51 2.51 4.57
N GLY A 147 -9.02 2.72 3.35
CA GLY A 147 -7.97 1.92 2.72
C GLY A 147 -7.08 2.76 1.82
N ILE A 148 -5.98 2.18 1.36
CA ILE A 148 -5.00 2.80 0.47
C ILE A 148 -5.24 2.28 -0.93
N TYR A 149 -5.55 3.15 -1.90
CA TYR A 149 -5.74 2.75 -3.29
C TYR A 149 -4.42 2.25 -3.89
N MET A 150 -4.47 1.13 -4.59
CA MET A 150 -3.31 0.40 -5.12
C MET A 150 -3.29 0.35 -6.67
N GLY A 151 -4.17 1.12 -7.33
CA GLY A 151 -4.36 1.03 -8.78
C GLY A 151 -5.36 -0.06 -9.19
N ASP A 152 -5.81 -0.02 -10.44
CA ASP A 152 -6.66 -1.05 -11.06
C ASP A 152 -7.91 -1.42 -10.26
N GLY A 153 -8.54 -0.44 -9.60
CA GLY A 153 -9.70 -0.65 -8.75
C GLY A 153 -9.41 -1.41 -7.45
N ALA A 154 -8.14 -1.69 -7.13
CA ALA A 154 -7.73 -2.40 -5.91
C ALA A 154 -7.34 -1.43 -4.78
N PHE A 155 -7.55 -1.84 -3.53
CA PHE A 155 -7.10 -1.11 -2.36
C PHE A 155 -6.65 -2.05 -1.24
N LEU A 156 -5.69 -1.60 -0.44
CA LEU A 156 -5.10 -2.30 0.71
C LEU A 156 -5.67 -1.74 2.02
N HIS A 157 -6.09 -2.60 2.93
CA HIS A 157 -6.69 -2.16 4.19
C HIS A 157 -6.64 -3.23 5.29
N SER A 158 -6.79 -2.82 6.55
CA SER A 158 -7.12 -3.72 7.67
C SER A 158 -8.63 -3.94 7.73
N SER A 159 -9.11 -5.05 7.17
CA SER A 159 -10.52 -5.47 7.21
C SER A 159 -10.83 -6.23 8.51
N ILE A 160 -12.10 -6.46 8.84
CA ILE A 160 -12.48 -7.34 9.97
C ILE A 160 -11.87 -8.75 9.89
N ASN A 161 -11.51 -9.21 8.68
CA ASN A 161 -10.88 -10.51 8.43
C ASN A 161 -9.33 -10.43 8.41
N GLY A 162 -8.76 -9.27 8.75
CA GLY A 162 -7.32 -9.00 8.69
C GLY A 162 -6.93 -8.12 7.51
N ILE A 163 -5.61 -7.95 7.35
CA ILE A 163 -5.03 -7.07 6.34
C ILE A 163 -5.04 -7.76 4.97
N GLN A 164 -5.68 -7.12 4.00
CA GLN A 164 -5.91 -7.72 2.69
C GLN A 164 -6.06 -6.66 1.59
N PHE A 165 -5.96 -7.13 0.35
CA PHE A 165 -6.39 -6.38 -0.82
C PHE A 165 -7.87 -6.66 -1.11
N SER A 166 -8.59 -5.65 -1.58
CA SER A 166 -9.98 -5.76 -2.03
C SER A 166 -10.19 -4.90 -3.27
N LYS A 167 -11.26 -5.19 -4.02
CA LYS A 167 -11.66 -4.41 -5.20
C LYS A 167 -12.80 -3.44 -4.85
N LEU A 168 -12.75 -2.24 -5.42
CA LEU A 168 -13.76 -1.18 -5.25
C LEU A 168 -15.10 -1.50 -5.92
N ASP A 169 -15.12 -2.44 -6.88
CA ASP A 169 -16.32 -2.88 -7.60
C ASP A 169 -17.08 -4.01 -6.89
N LYS A 170 -16.47 -4.65 -5.89
CA LYS A 170 -17.13 -5.65 -5.04
C LYS A 170 -18.37 -5.00 -4.40
N PRO A 171 -19.56 -5.64 -4.47
CA PRO A 171 -20.85 -4.99 -4.14
C PRO A 171 -20.83 -4.18 -2.83
N PHE A 172 -20.36 -4.78 -1.74
CA PHE A 172 -20.24 -4.09 -0.45
C PHE A 172 -19.42 -2.79 -0.50
N TYR A 173 -18.25 -2.78 -1.15
CA TYR A 173 -17.41 -1.59 -1.24
C TYR A 173 -17.90 -0.59 -2.28
N LYS A 174 -18.55 -1.08 -3.34
CA LYS A 174 -19.20 -0.23 -4.34
C LYS A 174 -20.33 0.58 -3.70
N ASP A 175 -21.20 -0.08 -2.93
CA ASP A 175 -22.39 0.52 -2.34
C ASP A 175 -22.07 1.44 -1.15
N THR A 176 -20.94 1.19 -0.48
CA THR A 176 -20.53 1.97 0.70
C THR A 176 -19.46 3.02 0.41
N TYR A 177 -18.97 3.14 -0.84
CA TYR A 177 -17.96 4.14 -1.20
C TYR A 177 -18.43 5.55 -0.87
N TRP A 178 -17.57 6.34 -0.21
CA TRP A 178 -17.90 7.68 0.24
C TRP A 178 -17.13 8.76 -0.51
N THR A 179 -15.80 8.78 -0.40
CA THR A 179 -14.93 9.80 -0.99
C THR A 179 -13.49 9.29 -1.03
N ALA A 180 -12.58 10.06 -1.62
CA ALA A 180 -11.16 9.80 -1.59
C ALA A 180 -10.33 11.06 -1.32
N ARG A 181 -9.15 10.86 -0.71
CA ARG A 181 -8.21 11.93 -0.40
C ARG A 181 -6.82 11.63 -0.93
N ARG A 182 -6.23 12.59 -1.65
CA ARG A 182 -4.82 12.56 -2.05
C ARG A 182 -3.97 13.22 -0.98
N ILE A 183 -3.09 12.43 -0.38
CA ILE A 183 -2.22 12.86 0.72
C ILE A 183 -0.89 13.42 0.19
N MET A 184 -0.39 12.87 -0.92
CA MET A 184 0.90 13.23 -1.51
C MET A 184 0.82 13.24 -3.04
N ASN A 185 1.48 14.23 -3.66
CA ASN A 185 1.61 14.33 -5.12
C ASN A 185 2.75 13.43 -5.62
#